data_AF-A0A7W9F2Y0-F1
#
_entry.id   AF-A0A7W9F2Y0-F1
#
_cell.length_a   1.000
_cell.length_b   1.000
_cell.length_c   1.000
_cell.angle_alpha   90.00
_cell.angle_beta   90.00
_cell.angle_gamma   90.00
#
_symmetry.space_group_name_H-M   'P 1'
#
loop_
_entity.id
_entity.type
_entity.pdbx_description
1 polymer ?
#
loop_
_entity_poly.entity_id
_entity_poly.type
_entity_poly.pdbx_seq_one_letter_code
_entity_poly.pdbx_strand_id
1 'polypeptide(L)'
;MTDDQKPLDDDKRERLAKRLTDLQLNETPRVDKPLAVFTAGQPGSGKSGIVQTMRVKFGDARAVEINPDDVRPAIPYMAERIQRGELKTPDAANMDAGIISHRMMQLAGQAQRNIIYDGTLSNSFYAGQNIDELKNMGYRVEVHSMATSPELSHARTYSRREKEIMDSDTRFGRGVDDSYHDQSLKGLLRSLDELQAGNKPHALVAYDQNNKVIGVINRENDQWVPDKRISDILREVHNNPTKEALQGAAQQWDLAANLMRERGADPAEQQKVDRFRDIAFDRLSPQPTIDPANQAKAQPDADRPDKGERLVIGDGSRVHEKRVDGAWRETDAEPQGNSPKGVYRLDTARDADPKSKDEYRGAVLHVDKSNVYQLGSDSQVVRHDRDRFKDTPAIGDNARIGYNSGQAVILARSAEPSADRAGPTPAVSSPTRPTPTTPTRAAPDRER
;
A
#
# COMPACT_ATOMS: atom_id res chain seq x y z
N MET A 1 19.34 10.64 31.34
CA MET A 1 19.25 9.99 30.02
C MET A 1 18.59 8.66 30.28
N THR A 2 17.37 8.47 29.79
CA THR A 2 16.69 7.17 29.85
C THR A 2 17.51 6.15 29.05
N ASP A 3 17.52 4.91 29.52
CA ASP A 3 18.37 3.80 29.09
C ASP A 3 18.01 3.30 27.67
N ASP A 4 18.10 4.17 26.66
CA ASP A 4 18.09 3.80 25.25
C ASP A 4 19.42 3.09 24.97
N GLN A 5 19.39 1.80 25.28
CA GLN A 5 20.49 0.85 25.42
C GLN A 5 21.63 1.10 24.45
N LYS A 6 22.82 1.29 25.03
CA LYS A 6 24.08 1.53 24.35
C LYS A 6 24.34 0.46 23.26
N PRO A 7 24.79 0.86 22.05
CA PRO A 7 25.18 -0.08 21.00
C PRO A 7 26.15 -1.14 21.51
N LEU A 8 26.15 -2.32 20.88
CA LEU A 8 27.16 -3.33 21.17
C LEU A 8 28.56 -2.77 20.91
N ASP A 9 29.52 -3.19 21.74
CA ASP A 9 30.94 -3.01 21.42
C ASP A 9 31.35 -3.86 20.20
N ASP A 10 32.46 -3.49 19.57
CA ASP A 10 32.93 -4.13 18.34
C ASP A 10 33.15 -5.64 18.52
N ASP A 11 33.70 -6.05 19.66
CA ASP A 11 33.95 -7.45 19.99
C ASP A 11 32.65 -8.28 20.08
N LYS A 12 31.59 -7.73 20.68
CA LYS A 12 30.28 -8.38 20.73
C LYS A 12 29.64 -8.46 19.35
N ARG A 13 29.76 -7.41 18.53
CA ARG A 13 29.28 -7.44 17.14
C ARG A 13 29.99 -8.52 16.34
N GLU A 14 31.32 -8.60 16.44
CA GLU A 14 32.14 -9.61 15.75
C GLU A 14 31.76 -11.03 16.18
N ARG A 15 31.67 -11.29 17.49
CA ARG A 15 31.29 -12.62 18.00
C ARG A 15 29.88 -13.03 17.53
N LEU A 16 28.93 -12.09 17.54
CA LEU A 16 27.57 -12.38 17.10
C LEU A 16 27.51 -12.63 15.59
N ALA A 17 28.17 -11.81 14.78
CA ALA A 17 28.27 -12.01 13.33
C ALA A 17 28.86 -13.39 13.01
N LYS A 18 30.01 -13.73 13.63
CA LYS A 18 30.65 -15.03 13.45
C LYS A 18 29.72 -16.18 13.82
N ARG A 19 29.08 -16.11 14.99
CA ARG A 19 28.14 -17.16 15.45
C ARG A 19 27.00 -17.37 14.45
N LEU A 20 26.37 -16.28 13.99
CA LEU A 20 25.24 -16.37 13.04
C LEU A 20 25.68 -16.88 11.67
N THR A 21 26.84 -16.44 11.18
CA THR A 21 27.38 -16.93 9.91
C THR A 21 27.81 -18.39 9.98
N ASP A 22 28.51 -18.82 11.03
CA ASP A 22 29.00 -20.20 11.20
C ASP A 22 27.85 -21.23 11.12
N LEU A 23 26.69 -20.90 11.70
CA LEU A 23 25.48 -21.75 11.60
C LEU A 23 25.09 -22.02 10.15
N GLN A 24 25.12 -20.99 9.30
CA GLN A 24 24.78 -21.12 7.88
C GLN A 24 25.92 -21.72 7.05
N LEU A 25 27.19 -21.45 7.40
CA LEU A 25 28.35 -22.02 6.70
C LEU A 25 28.45 -23.54 6.83
N ASN A 26 27.92 -24.11 7.92
CA ASN A 26 27.84 -25.56 8.12
C ASN A 26 26.86 -26.24 7.15
N GLU A 27 25.88 -25.48 6.63
CA GLU A 27 24.80 -26.01 5.79
C GLU A 27 24.93 -25.60 4.32
N THR A 28 25.84 -24.66 4.03
CA THR A 28 26.08 -24.12 2.68
C THR A 28 27.45 -24.55 2.17
N PRO A 29 27.55 -25.12 0.95
CA PRO A 29 28.83 -25.49 0.37
C PRO A 29 29.57 -24.29 -0.23
N ARG A 30 30.90 -24.39 -0.30
CA ARG A 30 31.72 -23.50 -1.14
C ARG A 30 31.37 -23.68 -2.61
N VAL A 31 31.38 -22.60 -3.38
CA VAL A 31 31.16 -22.63 -4.83
C VAL A 31 32.26 -21.90 -5.59
N ASP A 32 32.57 -22.37 -6.81
CA ASP A 32 33.67 -21.81 -7.61
C ASP A 32 33.33 -20.45 -8.24
N LYS A 33 32.06 -20.25 -8.60
CA LYS A 33 31.54 -19.03 -9.22
C LYS A 33 30.39 -18.46 -8.36
N PRO A 34 30.72 -17.82 -7.22
CA PRO A 34 29.70 -17.42 -6.29
C PRO A 34 28.83 -16.28 -6.83
N LEU A 35 27.53 -16.38 -6.56
CA LEU A 35 26.54 -15.37 -6.88
C LEU A 35 26.01 -14.72 -5.57
N ALA A 36 26.04 -13.40 -5.52
CA ALA A 36 25.35 -12.63 -4.49
C ALA A 36 24.12 -11.93 -5.09
N VAL A 37 22.97 -12.11 -4.44
CA VAL A 37 21.70 -11.48 -4.80
C VAL A 37 21.30 -10.51 -3.71
N PHE A 38 21.15 -9.23 -4.05
CA PHE A 38 20.56 -8.23 -3.18
C PHE A 38 19.08 -8.09 -3.52
N THR A 39 18.19 -8.40 -2.59
CA THR A 39 16.76 -8.15 -2.83
C THR A 39 16.44 -6.68 -2.62
N ALA A 40 15.40 -6.18 -3.28
CA ALA A 40 14.96 -4.79 -3.19
C ALA A 40 13.44 -4.69 -3.26
N GLY A 41 12.85 -3.74 -2.54
CA GLY A 41 11.40 -3.60 -2.50
C GLY A 41 10.93 -2.90 -1.23
N GLN A 42 9.90 -2.06 -1.37
CA GLN A 42 9.23 -1.41 -0.25
C GLN A 42 8.62 -2.45 0.71
N PRO A 43 8.34 -2.08 1.98
CA PRO A 43 7.61 -2.96 2.88
C PRO A 43 6.30 -3.46 2.25
N GLY A 44 6.03 -4.75 2.40
CA GLY A 44 4.82 -5.39 1.84
C GLY A 44 4.87 -5.70 0.33
N SER A 45 5.96 -5.38 -0.38
CA SER A 45 6.08 -5.72 -1.81
C SER A 45 6.13 -7.23 -2.09
N GLY A 46 6.65 -8.02 -1.15
CA GLY A 46 6.76 -9.48 -1.30
C GLY A 46 8.18 -9.99 -1.59
N LYS A 47 9.23 -9.29 -1.13
CA LYS A 47 10.65 -9.68 -1.29
C LYS A 47 10.95 -11.14 -0.89
N SER A 48 10.22 -11.69 0.08
CA SER A 48 10.35 -13.10 0.47
C SER A 48 10.10 -14.07 -0.69
N GLY A 49 9.30 -13.68 -1.69
CA GLY A 49 9.12 -14.44 -2.92
C GLY A 49 10.38 -14.50 -3.78
N ILE A 50 11.19 -13.43 -3.81
CA ILE A 50 12.51 -13.43 -4.45
C ILE A 50 13.45 -14.37 -3.69
N VAL A 51 13.51 -14.26 -2.36
CA VAL A 51 14.33 -15.15 -1.52
C VAL A 51 13.99 -16.61 -1.80
N GLN A 52 12.71 -16.96 -1.81
CA GLN A 52 12.25 -18.32 -2.13
C GLN A 52 12.61 -18.75 -3.55
N THR A 53 12.45 -17.85 -4.53
CA THR A 53 12.86 -18.12 -5.92
C THR A 53 14.35 -18.40 -6.01
N MET A 54 15.17 -17.64 -5.27
CA MET A 54 16.63 -17.84 -5.25
C MET A 54 17.04 -19.10 -4.51
N ARG A 55 16.37 -19.46 -3.40
CA ARG A 55 16.56 -20.77 -2.73
C ARG A 55 16.36 -21.92 -3.70
N VAL A 56 15.27 -21.90 -4.46
CA VAL A 56 14.98 -22.92 -5.48
C VAL A 56 16.04 -22.90 -6.59
N LYS A 57 16.44 -21.72 -7.07
CA LYS A 57 17.48 -21.56 -8.11
C LYS A 57 18.85 -22.08 -7.67
N PHE A 58 19.24 -21.84 -6.42
CA PHE A 58 20.51 -22.32 -5.88
C PHE A 58 20.50 -23.82 -5.61
N GLY A 59 19.34 -24.42 -5.30
CA GLY A 59 19.23 -25.85 -5.05
C GLY A 59 20.24 -26.33 -4.01
N ASP A 60 21.00 -27.38 -4.35
CA ASP A 60 22.02 -27.96 -3.45
C ASP A 60 23.24 -27.04 -3.24
N ALA A 61 23.48 -26.08 -4.12
CA ALA A 61 24.54 -25.09 -3.92
C ALA A 61 24.21 -24.13 -2.76
N ARG A 62 22.92 -23.99 -2.41
CA ARG A 62 22.37 -23.17 -1.32
C ARG A 62 22.94 -21.74 -1.31
N ALA A 63 22.60 -20.96 -0.28
CA ALA A 63 23.15 -19.63 -0.06
C ALA A 63 23.13 -19.28 1.42
N VAL A 64 24.04 -18.40 1.84
CA VAL A 64 23.96 -17.71 3.12
C VAL A 64 22.95 -16.57 2.97
N GLU A 65 21.93 -16.56 3.82
CA GLU A 65 20.87 -15.57 3.84
C GLU A 65 21.11 -14.56 4.96
N ILE A 66 21.15 -13.28 4.58
CA ILE A 66 21.50 -12.19 5.47
C ILE A 66 20.35 -11.19 5.44
N ASN A 67 19.63 -11.09 6.56
CA ASN A 67 18.54 -10.15 6.74
C ASN A 67 18.74 -9.40 8.07
N PRO A 68 18.95 -8.07 8.05
CA PRO A 68 19.07 -7.29 9.28
C PRO A 68 17.86 -7.41 10.23
N ASP A 69 16.66 -7.68 9.71
CA ASP A 69 15.46 -7.90 10.53
C ASP A 69 15.49 -9.24 11.29
N ASP A 70 16.23 -10.24 10.80
CA ASP A 70 16.43 -11.54 11.47
C ASP A 70 17.63 -11.50 12.43
N VAL A 71 18.61 -10.64 12.16
CA VAL A 71 19.75 -10.38 13.06
C VAL A 71 19.28 -9.65 14.32
N ARG A 72 18.33 -8.72 14.19
CA ARG A 72 17.94 -7.82 15.29
C ARG A 72 17.42 -8.55 16.54
N PRO A 73 16.54 -9.57 16.44
CA PRO A 73 16.15 -10.36 17.61
C PRO A 73 17.30 -11.14 18.27
N ALA A 74 18.40 -11.41 17.55
CA ALA A 74 19.56 -12.09 18.08
C ALA A 74 20.53 -11.18 18.85
N ILE A 75 20.33 -9.85 18.79
CA ILE A 75 21.09 -8.87 19.56
C ILE A 75 20.66 -8.97 21.04
N PRO A 76 21.59 -9.16 22.01
CA PRO A 76 21.23 -9.48 23.40
C PRO A 76 20.21 -8.53 24.05
N TYR A 77 20.44 -7.22 23.94
CA TYR A 77 19.54 -6.23 24.55
C TYR A 77 18.19 -6.15 23.83
N MET A 78 18.13 -6.43 22.52
CA MET A 78 16.86 -6.56 21.79
C MET A 78 16.10 -7.81 22.21
N ALA A 79 16.79 -8.94 22.41
CA ALA A 79 16.17 -10.15 22.91
C ALA A 79 15.51 -9.92 24.29
N GLU A 80 16.19 -9.23 25.20
CA GLU A 80 15.64 -8.86 26.50
C GLU A 80 14.42 -7.92 26.38
N ARG A 81 14.48 -6.93 25.49
CA ARG A 81 13.35 -6.03 25.21
C ARG A 81 12.14 -6.77 24.66
N ILE A 82 12.35 -7.66 23.69
CA ILE A 82 11.28 -8.49 23.12
C ILE A 82 10.64 -9.36 24.21
N GLN A 83 11.44 -9.96 25.10
CA GLN A 83 10.93 -10.74 26.23
C GLN A 83 10.10 -9.90 27.22
N ARG A 84 10.41 -8.61 27.37
CA ARG A 84 9.64 -7.66 28.19
C ARG A 84 8.43 -7.05 27.46
N GLY A 85 8.20 -7.39 26.19
CA GLY A 85 7.17 -6.78 25.36
C GLY A 85 7.50 -5.37 24.86
N GLU A 86 8.75 -4.93 24.98
CA GLU A 86 9.24 -3.62 24.52
C GLU A 86 9.64 -3.68 23.04
N LEU A 87 8.67 -3.52 22.15
CA LEU A 87 8.85 -3.94 20.75
C LEU A 87 9.27 -2.78 19.82
N LYS A 88 9.39 -1.57 20.36
CA LYS A 88 9.98 -0.44 19.64
C LYS A 88 11.47 -0.71 19.43
N THR A 89 11.89 -0.71 18.16
CA THR A 89 13.31 -0.83 17.82
C THR A 89 14.03 0.50 18.08
N PRO A 90 15.08 0.54 18.92
CA PRO A 90 15.93 1.72 19.08
C PRO A 90 16.89 1.88 17.89
N ASP A 91 17.38 3.10 17.66
CA ASP A 91 18.33 3.38 16.57
C ASP A 91 19.63 2.58 16.70
N ALA A 92 20.10 2.34 17.93
CA ALA A 92 21.25 1.48 18.22
C ALA A 92 21.08 0.07 17.65
N ALA A 93 19.87 -0.49 17.71
CA ALA A 93 19.60 -1.83 17.18
C ALA A 93 19.58 -1.87 15.65
N ASN A 94 19.10 -0.80 15.01
CA ASN A 94 19.19 -0.67 13.56
C ASN A 94 20.66 -0.57 13.11
N MET A 95 21.48 0.20 13.84
CA MET A 95 22.91 0.33 13.58
C MET A 95 23.65 -0.99 13.79
N ASP A 96 23.48 -1.64 14.95
CA ASP A 96 24.14 -2.91 15.26
C ASP A 96 23.74 -4.01 14.26
N ALA A 97 22.45 -4.13 13.92
CA ALA A 97 21.98 -5.10 12.93
C ALA A 97 22.61 -4.85 11.55
N GLY A 98 22.75 -3.59 11.13
CA GLY A 98 23.43 -3.23 9.88
C GLY A 98 24.91 -3.62 9.89
N ILE A 99 25.65 -3.29 10.96
CA ILE A 99 27.07 -3.61 11.10
C ILE A 99 27.29 -5.13 11.14
N ILE A 100 26.47 -5.85 11.90
CA ILE A 100 26.54 -7.31 12.00
C ILE A 100 26.23 -7.96 10.65
N SER A 101 25.17 -7.53 9.94
CA SER A 101 24.83 -8.06 8.61
C SER A 101 25.92 -7.81 7.58
N HIS A 102 26.53 -6.62 7.57
CA HIS A 102 27.69 -6.35 6.72
C HIS A 102 28.85 -7.29 7.06
N ARG A 103 29.14 -7.51 8.34
CA ARG A 103 30.18 -8.45 8.76
C ARG A 103 29.87 -9.90 8.37
N MET A 104 28.62 -10.33 8.50
CA MET A 104 28.17 -11.65 8.04
C MET A 104 28.39 -11.83 6.53
N MET A 105 28.15 -10.78 5.74
CA MET A 105 28.38 -10.77 4.29
C MET A 105 29.87 -10.95 3.98
N GLN A 106 30.76 -10.25 4.69
CA GLN A 106 32.21 -10.41 4.52
C GLN A 106 32.67 -11.84 4.82
N LEU A 107 32.21 -12.42 5.94
CA LEU A 107 32.56 -13.79 6.32
C LEU A 107 32.06 -14.81 5.30
N ALA A 108 30.83 -14.67 4.81
CA ALA A 108 30.27 -15.52 3.75
C ALA A 108 31.02 -15.34 2.42
N GLY A 109 31.39 -14.10 2.09
CA GLY A 109 32.19 -13.72 0.92
C GLY A 109 33.56 -14.39 0.91
N GLN A 110 34.28 -14.28 2.02
CA GLN A 110 35.59 -14.92 2.24
C GLN A 110 35.51 -16.46 2.16
N ALA A 111 34.38 -17.04 2.59
CA ALA A 111 34.12 -18.46 2.48
C ALA A 111 33.63 -18.89 1.07
N GLN A 112 33.48 -17.97 0.12
CA GLN A 112 33.00 -18.22 -1.25
C GLN A 112 31.67 -19.00 -1.28
N ARG A 113 30.69 -18.54 -0.50
CA ARG A 113 29.30 -19.02 -0.55
C ARG A 113 28.45 -18.18 -1.49
N ASN A 114 27.39 -18.73 -2.08
CA ASN A 114 26.35 -17.85 -2.61
C ASN A 114 25.73 -17.05 -1.47
N ILE A 115 25.25 -15.84 -1.77
CA ILE A 115 24.69 -14.92 -0.77
C ILE A 115 23.33 -14.44 -1.25
N ILE A 116 22.34 -14.43 -0.36
CA ILE A 116 21.11 -13.65 -0.52
C ILE A 116 21.10 -12.59 0.57
N TYR A 117 21.23 -11.32 0.20
CA TYR A 117 21.18 -10.20 1.11
C TYR A 117 19.79 -9.54 1.03
N ASP A 118 18.92 -9.84 2.00
CA ASP A 118 17.58 -9.26 2.10
C ASP A 118 17.62 -7.91 2.82
N GLY A 119 18.02 -6.89 2.06
CA GLY A 119 17.96 -5.50 2.47
C GLY A 119 16.81 -4.76 1.79
N THR A 120 16.47 -3.59 2.31
CA THR A 120 15.51 -2.68 1.66
C THR A 120 16.12 -1.85 0.53
N LEU A 121 17.45 -1.89 0.36
CA LEU A 121 18.22 -0.97 -0.49
C LEU A 121 17.88 0.51 -0.28
N SER A 122 17.37 0.90 0.89
CA SER A 122 16.92 2.27 1.16
C SER A 122 18.06 3.31 1.21
N ASN A 123 19.31 2.85 1.26
CA ASN A 123 20.51 3.66 1.17
C ASN A 123 21.48 3.06 0.13
N SER A 124 21.51 3.66 -1.05
CA SER A 124 22.35 3.26 -2.18
C SER A 124 23.85 3.32 -1.90
N PHE A 125 24.30 4.19 -1.00
CA PHE A 125 25.72 4.33 -0.66
C PHE A 125 26.25 3.06 0.00
N TYR A 126 25.60 2.60 1.07
CA TYR A 126 26.01 1.36 1.75
C TYR A 126 25.79 0.12 0.87
N ALA A 127 24.67 0.07 0.13
CA ALA A 127 24.45 -1.00 -0.83
C ALA A 127 25.55 -1.06 -1.90
N GLY A 128 25.95 0.10 -2.44
CA GLY A 128 27.01 0.20 -3.43
C GLY A 128 28.36 -0.26 -2.88
N GLN A 129 28.71 0.10 -1.64
CA GLN A 129 29.92 -0.39 -0.99
C GLN A 129 29.91 -1.92 -0.82
N ASN A 130 28.80 -2.49 -0.34
CA ASN A 130 28.65 -3.92 -0.18
C ASN A 130 28.78 -4.67 -1.52
N ILE A 131 28.17 -4.12 -2.58
CA ILE A 131 28.28 -4.67 -3.93
C ILE A 131 29.73 -4.62 -4.42
N ASP A 132 30.41 -3.49 -4.30
CA ASP A 132 31.80 -3.34 -4.73
C ASP A 132 32.75 -4.29 -3.97
N GLU A 133 32.55 -4.45 -2.66
CA GLU A 133 33.32 -5.38 -1.85
C GLU A 133 33.18 -6.83 -2.33
N LEU A 134 31.95 -7.30 -2.56
CA LEU A 134 31.72 -8.66 -3.09
C LEU A 134 32.29 -8.83 -4.49
N LYS A 135 32.20 -7.82 -5.36
CA LYS A 135 32.83 -7.84 -6.68
C LYS A 135 34.34 -7.98 -6.59
N ASN A 136 34.98 -7.26 -5.66
CA ASN A 136 36.41 -7.38 -5.39
C ASN A 136 36.79 -8.77 -4.86
N MET A 137 35.85 -9.48 -4.22
CA MET A 137 35.98 -10.89 -3.83
C MET A 137 35.67 -11.88 -4.97
N GLY A 138 35.45 -11.41 -6.20
CA GLY A 138 35.22 -12.25 -7.38
C GLY A 138 33.78 -12.72 -7.59
N TYR A 139 32.81 -12.11 -6.90
CA TYR A 139 31.41 -12.47 -7.05
C TYR A 139 30.77 -11.88 -8.31
N ARG A 140 29.88 -12.66 -8.93
CA ARG A 140 28.78 -12.05 -9.70
C ARG A 140 27.78 -11.49 -8.69
N VAL A 141 27.31 -10.27 -8.93
CA VAL A 141 26.39 -9.57 -8.03
C VAL A 141 25.19 -9.08 -8.81
N GLU A 142 24.00 -9.49 -8.38
CA GLU A 142 22.71 -9.15 -9.01
C GLU A 142 21.81 -8.42 -8.00
N VAL A 143 21.03 -7.46 -8.47
CA VAL A 143 19.99 -6.78 -7.67
C VAL A 143 18.62 -7.22 -8.19
N HIS A 144 17.82 -7.80 -7.30
CA HIS A 144 16.50 -8.35 -7.63
C HIS A 144 15.43 -7.53 -6.92
N SER A 145 14.62 -6.78 -7.66
CA SER A 145 13.60 -5.88 -7.14
C SER A 145 12.18 -6.40 -7.34
N MET A 146 11.33 -6.19 -6.34
CA MET A 146 9.88 -6.35 -6.49
C MET A 146 9.28 -5.07 -7.08
N ALA A 147 8.61 -5.21 -8.22
CA ALA A 147 7.70 -4.24 -8.80
C ALA A 147 6.28 -4.60 -8.35
N THR A 148 5.80 -3.94 -7.30
CA THR A 148 4.47 -4.17 -6.74
C THR A 148 3.80 -2.83 -6.51
N SER A 149 2.51 -2.73 -6.82
CA SER A 149 1.83 -1.44 -6.70
C SER A 149 1.89 -0.89 -5.27
N PRO A 150 1.97 0.44 -5.10
CA PRO A 150 1.93 1.09 -3.79
C PRO A 150 0.77 0.60 -2.94
N GLU A 151 -0.43 0.50 -3.51
CA GLU A 151 -1.68 0.15 -2.83
C GLU A 151 -1.67 -1.29 -2.33
N LEU A 152 -1.22 -2.23 -3.17
CA LEU A 152 -1.12 -3.63 -2.77
C LEU A 152 -0.07 -3.81 -1.68
N SER A 153 1.11 -3.20 -1.86
CA SER A 153 2.19 -3.31 -0.87
C SER A 153 1.81 -2.67 0.47
N HIS A 154 1.10 -1.55 0.46
CA HIS A 154 0.59 -0.88 1.66
C HIS A 154 -0.48 -1.70 2.36
N ALA A 155 -1.48 -2.22 1.65
CA ALA A 155 -2.49 -3.09 2.23
C ALA A 155 -1.89 -4.33 2.90
N ARG A 156 -0.84 -4.91 2.29
CA ARG A 156 -0.10 -6.07 2.82
C ARG A 156 0.67 -5.75 4.11
N THR A 157 1.12 -4.52 4.35
CA THR A 157 1.80 -4.21 5.63
C THR A 157 0.81 -4.26 6.79
N TYR A 158 -0.42 -3.77 6.58
CA TYR A 158 -1.48 -3.83 7.58
C TYR A 158 -1.97 -5.26 7.79
N SER A 159 -2.36 -5.98 6.73
CA SER A 159 -2.88 -7.34 6.90
C SER A 159 -1.85 -8.29 7.53
N ARG A 160 -0.56 -8.14 7.21
CA ARG A 160 0.52 -8.88 7.87
C ARG A 160 0.59 -8.54 9.36
N ARG A 161 0.62 -7.25 9.71
CA ARG A 161 0.65 -6.81 11.11
C ARG A 161 -0.52 -7.40 11.89
N GLU A 162 -1.73 -7.35 11.33
CA GLU A 162 -2.92 -7.86 12.01
C GLU A 162 -2.87 -9.37 12.21
N LYS A 163 -2.37 -10.12 11.23
CA LYS A 163 -2.11 -11.56 11.40
C LYS A 163 -1.10 -11.83 12.49
N GLU A 164 0.03 -11.12 12.50
CA GLU A 164 1.05 -11.28 13.55
C GLU A 164 0.48 -10.99 14.95
N ILE A 165 -0.38 -9.97 15.10
CA ILE A 165 -1.07 -9.68 16.37
C ILE A 165 -1.99 -10.84 16.77
N MET A 166 -2.72 -11.44 15.84
CA MET A 166 -3.68 -12.50 16.12
C MET A 166 -3.01 -13.84 16.41
N ASP A 167 -1.92 -14.15 15.71
CA ASP A 167 -1.18 -15.41 15.81
C ASP A 167 -0.17 -15.42 16.97
N SER A 168 0.07 -14.27 17.61
CA SER A 168 1.06 -14.12 18.68
C SER A 168 0.39 -14.06 20.07
N ASP A 169 0.88 -14.88 21.01
CA ASP A 169 0.49 -14.83 22.43
C ASP A 169 0.75 -13.45 23.05
N THR A 170 1.71 -12.68 22.52
CA THR A 170 2.02 -11.32 22.99
C THR A 170 1.14 -10.25 22.34
N ARG A 171 0.23 -10.64 21.42
CA ARG A 171 -0.63 -9.75 20.62
C ARG A 171 0.13 -8.66 19.88
N PHE A 172 1.35 -8.98 19.42
CA PHE A 172 2.22 -8.05 18.74
C PHE A 172 2.28 -8.30 17.23
N GLY A 173 2.24 -7.21 16.45
CA GLY A 173 2.54 -7.25 15.03
C GLY A 173 3.35 -6.04 14.60
N ARG A 174 4.20 -6.26 13.61
CA ARG A 174 5.12 -5.28 13.05
C ARG A 174 4.38 -4.33 12.12
N GLY A 175 4.02 -3.16 12.67
CA GLY A 175 3.49 -2.05 11.90
C GLY A 175 4.54 -1.33 11.07
N VAL A 176 4.08 -0.76 9.95
CA VAL A 176 4.86 0.12 9.10
C VAL A 176 4.08 1.43 9.04
N ASP A 177 4.73 2.53 9.43
CA ASP A 177 4.14 3.86 9.30
C ASP A 177 3.91 4.21 7.83
N ASP A 178 2.80 4.89 7.52
CA ASP A 178 2.43 5.21 6.14
C ASP A 178 3.49 6.11 5.48
N SER A 179 4.02 7.10 6.20
CA SER A 179 5.07 7.98 5.68
C SER A 179 6.38 7.23 5.43
N TYR A 180 6.68 6.23 6.26
CA TYR A 180 7.84 5.36 6.06
C TYR A 180 7.68 4.46 4.83
N HIS A 181 6.47 3.94 4.59
CA HIS A 181 6.17 3.17 3.38
C HIS A 181 6.36 4.02 2.12
N ASP A 182 5.81 5.24 2.09
CA ASP A 182 5.95 6.18 0.98
C ASP A 182 7.41 6.60 0.74
N GLN A 183 8.15 6.86 1.81
CA GLN A 183 9.58 7.15 1.73
C GLN A 183 10.37 5.95 1.17
N SER A 184 9.99 4.73 1.55
CA SER A 184 10.62 3.50 1.04
C SER A 184 10.38 3.31 -0.47
N LEU A 185 9.19 3.65 -0.97
CA LEU A 185 8.90 3.63 -2.42
C LEU A 185 9.82 4.58 -3.19
N LYS A 186 9.91 5.84 -2.75
CA LYS A 186 10.77 6.85 -3.39
C LYS A 186 12.25 6.48 -3.28
N GLY A 187 12.66 6.04 -2.09
CA GLY A 187 14.04 5.63 -1.79
C GLY A 187 14.49 4.43 -2.63
N LEU A 188 13.60 3.46 -2.86
CA LEU A 188 13.87 2.30 -3.72
C LEU A 188 14.20 2.73 -5.16
N LEU A 189 13.31 3.52 -5.79
CA LEU A 189 13.51 3.94 -7.18
C LEU A 189 14.81 4.73 -7.34
N ARG A 190 15.06 5.68 -6.43
CA ARG A 190 16.31 6.46 -6.41
C ARG A 190 17.53 5.55 -6.27
N SER A 191 17.48 4.58 -5.35
CA SER A 191 18.64 3.72 -5.09
C SER A 191 18.94 2.79 -6.27
N LEU A 192 17.91 2.30 -6.96
CA LEU A 192 18.09 1.53 -8.20
C LEU A 192 18.74 2.38 -9.30
N ASP A 193 18.29 3.62 -9.49
CA ASP A 193 18.88 4.56 -10.45
C ASP A 193 20.36 4.83 -10.12
N GLU A 194 20.67 5.11 -8.86
CA GLU A 194 22.05 5.42 -8.41
C GLU A 194 22.98 4.21 -8.55
N LEU A 195 22.51 3.00 -8.21
CA LEU A 195 23.29 1.77 -8.37
C LEU A 195 23.52 1.42 -9.85
N GLN A 196 22.50 1.61 -10.69
CA GLN A 196 22.59 1.35 -12.13
C GLN A 196 23.52 2.36 -12.82
N ALA A 197 23.33 3.66 -12.58
CA ALA A 197 24.19 4.71 -13.11
C ALA A 197 25.64 4.62 -12.58
N GLY A 198 25.77 4.21 -11.32
CA GLY A 198 27.05 3.92 -10.67
C GLY A 198 27.69 2.61 -11.11
N ASN A 199 27.07 1.88 -12.06
CA ASN A 199 27.66 0.67 -12.64
C ASN A 199 28.01 -0.39 -11.57
N LYS A 200 27.21 -0.43 -10.50
CA LYS A 200 27.49 -1.23 -9.31
C LYS A 200 27.24 -2.73 -9.57
N PRO A 201 25.99 -3.22 -9.75
CA PRO A 201 25.75 -4.64 -9.98
C PRO A 201 26.12 -5.08 -11.40
N HIS A 202 26.13 -6.39 -11.63
CA HIS A 202 26.28 -7.02 -12.94
C HIS A 202 24.93 -7.22 -13.65
N ALA A 203 23.83 -7.32 -12.90
CA ALA A 203 22.48 -7.36 -13.45
C ALA A 203 21.45 -6.80 -12.47
N LEU A 204 20.35 -6.32 -13.05
CA LEU A 204 19.14 -5.85 -12.35
C LEU A 204 17.96 -6.66 -12.86
N VAL A 205 17.16 -7.21 -11.95
CA VAL A 205 16.01 -8.06 -12.28
C VAL A 205 14.78 -7.53 -11.56
N ALA A 206 13.68 -7.33 -12.27
CA ALA A 206 12.40 -6.91 -11.71
C ALA A 206 11.38 -8.05 -11.75
N TYR A 207 10.68 -8.27 -10.63
CA TYR A 207 9.64 -9.27 -10.44
C TYR A 207 8.29 -8.60 -10.18
N ASP A 208 7.20 -9.10 -10.76
CA ASP A 208 5.86 -8.64 -10.41
C ASP A 208 5.37 -9.24 -9.07
N GLN A 209 4.15 -8.86 -8.65
CA GLN A 209 3.55 -9.36 -7.40
C GLN A 209 3.31 -10.88 -7.34
N ASN A 210 3.44 -11.58 -8.47
CA ASN A 210 3.30 -13.02 -8.63
C ASN A 210 4.66 -13.72 -8.77
N ASN A 211 5.77 -13.02 -8.52
CA ASN A 211 7.15 -13.47 -8.68
C ASN A 211 7.52 -13.84 -10.13
N LYS A 212 6.80 -13.30 -11.12
CA LYS A 212 7.20 -13.44 -12.52
C LYS A 212 8.22 -12.36 -12.86
N VAL A 213 9.28 -12.74 -13.56
CA VAL A 213 10.25 -11.77 -14.10
C VAL A 213 9.60 -10.92 -15.18
N ILE A 214 9.61 -9.60 -14.99
CA ILE A 214 9.06 -8.60 -15.92
C ILE A 214 10.15 -7.68 -16.51
N GLY A 215 11.37 -7.75 -15.99
CA GLY A 215 12.51 -7.00 -16.51
C GLY A 215 13.83 -7.65 -16.13
N VAL A 216 14.76 -7.72 -17.07
CA VAL A 216 16.15 -8.12 -16.85
C VAL A 216 17.03 -7.14 -17.61
N ILE A 217 17.98 -6.53 -16.91
CA ILE A 217 18.98 -5.63 -17.49
C ILE A 217 20.35 -6.14 -17.05
N ASN A 218 21.16 -6.60 -18.00
CA ASN A 218 22.51 -7.09 -17.76
C ASN A 218 23.53 -6.03 -18.14
N ARG A 219 24.69 -6.05 -17.46
CA ARG A 219 25.85 -5.30 -17.89
C ARG A 219 26.74 -6.17 -18.78
N GLU A 220 26.82 -5.82 -20.06
CA GLU A 220 27.57 -6.52 -21.08
C GLU A 220 28.50 -5.53 -21.78
N ASN A 221 29.80 -5.85 -21.86
CA ASN A 221 30.81 -4.97 -22.49
C ASN A 221 30.73 -3.50 -22.03
N ASP A 222 30.59 -3.29 -20.71
CA ASP A 222 30.41 -1.99 -20.07
C ASP A 222 29.15 -1.20 -20.46
N GLN A 223 28.19 -1.84 -21.12
CA GLN A 223 26.90 -1.26 -21.47
C GLN A 223 25.75 -2.01 -20.80
N TRP A 224 24.66 -1.30 -20.52
CA TRP A 224 23.42 -1.91 -20.04
C TRP A 224 22.63 -2.46 -21.22
N VAL A 225 22.24 -3.72 -21.15
CA VAL A 225 21.48 -4.42 -22.19
C VAL A 225 20.22 -5.04 -21.56
N PRO A 226 19.01 -4.60 -21.97
CA PRO A 226 18.76 -3.45 -22.86
C PRO A 226 19.16 -2.13 -22.20
N ASP A 227 19.38 -1.08 -23.02
CA ASP A 227 19.62 0.28 -22.55
C ASP A 227 18.32 0.90 -22.02
N LYS A 228 17.95 0.49 -20.82
CA LYS A 228 16.75 0.91 -20.09
C LYS A 228 17.09 1.06 -18.61
N ARG A 229 16.32 1.88 -17.91
CA ARG A 229 16.40 1.93 -16.44
C ARG A 229 15.47 0.91 -15.83
N ILE A 230 15.96 0.15 -14.85
CA ILE A 230 15.08 -0.81 -14.14
C ILE A 230 14.00 -0.07 -13.35
N SER A 231 14.29 1.14 -12.87
CA SER A 231 13.36 1.99 -12.12
C SER A 231 12.14 2.40 -12.94
N ASP A 232 12.27 2.53 -14.28
CA ASP A 232 11.16 2.84 -15.17
C ASP A 232 10.16 1.68 -15.25
N ILE A 233 10.65 0.43 -15.21
CA ILE A 233 9.78 -0.76 -15.15
C ILE A 233 8.98 -0.77 -13.85
N LEU A 234 9.63 -0.45 -12.72
CA LEU A 234 8.93 -0.37 -11.44
C LEU A 234 7.93 0.79 -11.41
N ARG A 235 8.31 1.95 -11.98
CA ARG A 235 7.44 3.13 -12.07
C ARG A 235 6.18 2.85 -12.89
N GLU A 236 6.32 2.10 -13.98
CA GLU A 236 5.18 1.65 -14.79
C GLU A 236 4.20 0.82 -13.94
N VAL A 237 4.69 -0.16 -13.20
CA VAL A 237 3.84 -0.98 -12.31
C VAL A 237 3.23 -0.14 -11.18
N HIS A 238 3.97 0.82 -10.64
CA HIS A 238 3.46 1.69 -9.57
C HIS A 238 2.35 2.62 -10.05
N ASN A 239 2.48 3.17 -11.26
CA ASN A 239 1.53 4.14 -11.81
C ASN A 239 0.34 3.48 -12.50
N ASN A 240 0.54 2.28 -13.06
CA ASN A 240 -0.45 1.54 -13.83
C ASN A 240 -0.69 0.14 -13.22
N PRO A 241 -1.22 0.05 -11.99
CA PRO A 241 -1.49 -1.23 -11.34
C PRO A 241 -2.49 -2.06 -12.15
N THR A 242 -2.22 -3.37 -12.26
CA THR A 242 -3.14 -4.29 -12.92
C THR A 242 -4.45 -4.43 -12.12
N LYS A 243 -5.53 -4.84 -12.79
CA LYS A 243 -6.80 -5.16 -12.11
C LYS A 243 -6.60 -6.18 -11.00
N GLU A 244 -5.76 -7.18 -11.23
CA GLU A 244 -5.39 -8.18 -10.22
C GLU A 244 -4.70 -7.55 -9.00
N ALA A 245 -3.75 -6.63 -9.21
CA ALA A 245 -3.08 -5.94 -8.10
C ALA A 245 -4.06 -5.09 -7.28
N LEU A 246 -4.98 -4.39 -7.95
CA LEU A 246 -6.05 -3.63 -7.29
C LEU A 246 -6.99 -4.56 -6.50
N GLN A 247 -7.34 -5.71 -7.07
CA GLN A 247 -8.20 -6.70 -6.41
C GLN A 247 -7.52 -7.27 -5.17
N GLY A 248 -6.23 -7.59 -5.29
CA GLY A 248 -5.40 -8.00 -4.17
C GLY A 248 -5.34 -6.93 -3.09
N ALA A 249 -5.19 -5.65 -3.45
CA ALA A 249 -5.14 -4.56 -2.48
C ALA A 249 -6.45 -4.46 -1.67
N ALA A 250 -7.60 -4.48 -2.36
CA ALA A 250 -8.91 -4.45 -1.70
C ALA A 250 -9.12 -5.66 -0.77
N GLN A 251 -8.73 -6.86 -1.20
CA GLN A 251 -8.81 -8.07 -0.37
C GLN A 251 -7.92 -7.99 0.86
N GLN A 252 -6.70 -7.45 0.74
CA GLN A 252 -5.79 -7.29 1.88
C GLN A 252 -6.31 -6.24 2.87
N TRP A 253 -6.92 -5.16 2.39
CA TRP A 253 -7.57 -4.18 3.25
C TRP A 253 -8.80 -4.74 3.95
N ASP A 254 -9.63 -5.51 3.25
CA ASP A 254 -10.78 -6.20 3.86
C ASP A 254 -10.33 -7.15 4.97
N LEU A 255 -9.28 -7.94 4.71
CA LEU A 255 -8.68 -8.83 5.70
C LEU A 255 -8.14 -8.06 6.91
N ALA A 256 -7.37 -6.99 6.70
CA ALA A 256 -6.86 -6.17 7.79
C ALA A 256 -8.00 -5.59 8.64
N ALA A 257 -9.02 -5.00 7.99
CA ALA A 257 -10.17 -4.42 8.68
C ALA A 257 -10.95 -5.46 9.48
N ASN A 258 -11.14 -6.67 8.94
CA ASN A 258 -11.83 -7.76 9.63
C ASN A 258 -11.06 -8.22 10.87
N LEU A 259 -9.75 -8.46 10.76
CA LEU A 259 -8.90 -8.86 11.88
C LEU A 259 -8.84 -7.77 12.96
N MET A 260 -8.82 -6.49 12.56
CA MET A 260 -8.88 -5.37 13.50
C MET A 260 -10.18 -5.34 14.29
N ARG A 261 -11.34 -5.56 13.65
CA ARG A 261 -12.63 -5.68 14.33
C ARG A 261 -12.64 -6.87 15.30
N GLU A 262 -12.11 -8.00 14.87
CA GLU A 262 -12.04 -9.22 15.67
C GLU A 262 -11.20 -9.03 16.94
N ARG A 263 -10.02 -8.40 16.83
CA ARG A 263 -9.16 -8.14 18.01
C ARG A 263 -9.66 -7.02 18.92
N GLY A 264 -10.69 -6.28 18.50
CA GLY A 264 -11.19 -5.09 19.19
C GLY A 264 -10.23 -3.90 19.08
N ALA A 265 -9.79 -3.57 17.87
CA ALA A 265 -8.91 -2.43 17.61
C ALA A 265 -9.53 -1.09 18.06
N ASP A 266 -8.67 -0.10 18.30
CA ASP A 266 -9.11 1.25 18.63
C ASP A 266 -10.04 1.81 17.54
N PRO A 267 -11.18 2.45 17.90
CA PRO A 267 -12.15 2.92 16.91
C PRO A 267 -11.59 3.91 15.88
N ALA A 268 -10.63 4.77 16.26
CA ALA A 268 -10.02 5.72 15.33
C ALA A 268 -9.05 5.02 14.37
N GLU A 269 -8.30 4.03 14.88
CA GLU A 269 -7.46 3.16 14.05
C GLU A 269 -8.30 2.34 13.05
N GLN A 270 -9.40 1.75 13.52
CA GLN A 270 -10.35 1.00 12.70
C GLN A 270 -10.93 1.87 11.59
N GLN A 271 -11.41 3.07 11.93
CA GLN A 271 -11.96 4.00 10.94
C GLN A 271 -10.93 4.41 9.88
N LYS A 272 -9.65 4.54 10.26
CA LYS A 272 -8.57 4.80 9.29
C LYS A 272 -8.44 3.66 8.28
N VAL A 273 -8.44 2.41 8.73
CA VAL A 273 -8.29 1.24 7.85
C VAL A 273 -9.54 0.99 7.02
N ASP A 274 -10.74 1.21 7.56
CA ASP A 274 -11.99 1.13 6.78
C ASP A 274 -12.01 2.18 5.65
N ARG A 275 -11.47 3.40 5.86
CA ARG A 275 -11.30 4.37 4.76
C ARG A 275 -10.38 3.88 3.65
N PHE A 276 -9.24 3.27 3.98
CA PHE A 276 -8.34 2.71 2.96
C PHE A 276 -8.99 1.54 2.20
N ARG A 277 -9.74 0.70 2.92
CA ARG A 277 -10.54 -0.38 2.34
C ARG A 277 -11.55 0.16 1.34
N ASP A 278 -12.34 1.17 1.72
CA ASP A 278 -13.36 1.74 0.84
C ASP A 278 -12.75 2.35 -0.42
N ILE A 279 -11.65 3.12 -0.28
CA ILE A 279 -10.89 3.65 -1.43
C ILE A 279 -10.42 2.54 -2.37
N ALA A 280 -9.95 1.41 -1.83
CA ALA A 280 -9.47 0.29 -2.64
C ALA A 280 -10.62 -0.41 -3.41
N PHE A 281 -11.80 -0.56 -2.80
CA PHE A 281 -12.98 -1.10 -3.47
C PHE A 281 -13.56 -0.13 -4.52
N ASP A 282 -13.55 1.19 -4.24
CA ASP A 282 -13.97 2.20 -5.20
C ASP A 282 -13.12 2.13 -6.48
N ARG A 283 -11.81 1.89 -6.33
CA ARG A 283 -10.88 1.74 -7.46
C ARG A 283 -11.09 0.48 -8.31
N LEU A 284 -11.82 -0.51 -7.79
CA LEU A 284 -12.21 -1.72 -8.52
C LEU A 284 -13.51 -1.58 -9.29
N SER A 285 -14.32 -0.59 -8.93
CA SER A 285 -15.51 -0.25 -9.71
C SER A 285 -15.08 0.02 -11.14
N PRO A 286 -15.80 -0.51 -12.14
CA PRO A 286 -15.41 -0.38 -13.53
C PRO A 286 -15.13 1.10 -13.84
N GLN A 287 -13.90 1.41 -14.25
CA GLN A 287 -13.64 2.69 -14.87
C GLN A 287 -14.56 2.77 -16.09
N PRO A 288 -15.30 3.88 -16.29
CA PRO A 288 -16.14 4.03 -17.46
C PRO A 288 -15.26 3.83 -18.70
N THR A 289 -15.61 2.86 -19.53
CA THR A 289 -14.96 2.65 -20.83
C THR A 289 -15.16 3.91 -21.66
N ILE A 290 -14.10 4.70 -21.83
CA ILE A 290 -14.07 5.76 -22.82
C ILE A 290 -13.89 5.07 -24.17
N ASP A 291 -14.93 5.11 -24.98
CA ASP A 291 -14.88 4.71 -26.39
C ASP A 291 -13.73 5.47 -27.09
N PRO A 292 -12.76 4.79 -27.73
CA PRO A 292 -11.67 5.44 -28.46
C PRO A 292 -12.16 6.46 -29.50
N ALA A 293 -13.39 6.31 -30.01
CA ALA A 293 -14.02 7.29 -30.90
C ALA A 293 -14.30 8.65 -30.23
N ASN A 294 -14.40 8.70 -28.89
CA ASN A 294 -14.59 9.93 -28.11
C ASN A 294 -13.27 10.56 -27.61
N GLN A 295 -12.13 9.85 -27.66
CA GLN A 295 -10.82 10.47 -27.38
C GLN A 295 -10.42 11.48 -28.46
N ALA A 296 -10.88 11.31 -29.70
CA ALA A 296 -10.62 12.25 -30.80
C ALA A 296 -11.37 13.59 -30.68
N LYS A 297 -12.22 13.78 -29.66
CA LYS A 297 -12.93 15.05 -29.39
C LYS A 297 -12.44 15.79 -28.14
N ALA A 298 -11.50 15.22 -27.39
CA ALA A 298 -10.81 15.93 -26.31
C ALA A 298 -9.45 16.41 -26.85
N GLN A 299 -9.45 17.60 -27.45
CA GLN A 299 -8.23 18.29 -27.87
C GLN A 299 -7.24 18.40 -26.67
N PRO A 300 -5.92 18.21 -26.87
CA PRO A 300 -4.93 18.66 -25.91
C PRO A 300 -4.98 20.19 -25.75
N ASP A 301 -4.56 20.65 -24.59
CA ASP A 301 -4.66 21.99 -23.95
C ASP A 301 -4.11 23.21 -24.75
N ALA A 302 -4.02 23.15 -26.07
CA ALA A 302 -3.28 24.08 -26.93
C ALA A 302 -4.09 25.26 -27.53
N ASP A 303 -5.43 25.25 -27.50
CA ASP A 303 -6.23 26.20 -28.31
C ASP A 303 -7.09 27.23 -27.54
N ARG A 304 -6.95 27.35 -26.21
CA ARG A 304 -7.77 28.33 -25.44
C ARG A 304 -6.97 29.08 -24.38
N PRO A 305 -6.28 30.18 -24.76
CA PRO A 305 -5.47 30.96 -23.82
C PRO A 305 -6.29 31.57 -22.65
N ASP A 306 -7.59 31.85 -22.81
CA ASP A 306 -8.31 32.73 -21.86
C ASP A 306 -9.71 32.23 -21.40
N LYS A 307 -10.01 30.92 -21.43
CA LYS A 307 -11.37 30.40 -21.13
C LYS A 307 -11.43 29.22 -20.14
N GLY A 308 -10.39 28.99 -19.35
CA GLY A 308 -10.38 27.91 -18.35
C GLY A 308 -11.03 28.33 -17.03
N GLU A 309 -11.85 27.46 -16.44
CA GLU A 309 -12.51 27.67 -15.15
C GLU A 309 -12.56 26.35 -14.37
N ARG A 310 -12.06 26.33 -13.13
CA ARG A 310 -11.98 25.10 -12.32
C ARG A 310 -12.14 25.35 -10.84
N LEU A 311 -12.54 24.31 -10.11
CA LEU A 311 -12.42 24.23 -8.66
C LEU A 311 -11.23 23.37 -8.26
N VAL A 312 -10.45 23.84 -7.28
CA VAL A 312 -9.41 23.09 -6.59
C VAL A 312 -9.86 22.93 -5.14
N ILE A 313 -10.19 21.71 -4.74
CA ILE A 313 -10.72 21.39 -3.41
C ILE A 313 -9.71 20.54 -2.67
N GLY A 314 -9.14 21.08 -1.60
CA GLY A 314 -8.05 20.46 -0.86
C GLY A 314 -7.67 21.27 0.37
N ASP A 315 -7.03 20.61 1.33
CA ASP A 315 -6.42 21.26 2.50
C ASP A 315 -7.36 22.18 3.31
N GLY A 316 -8.64 21.81 3.40
CA GLY A 316 -9.65 22.56 4.15
C GLY A 316 -10.26 23.74 3.39
N SER A 317 -9.86 23.95 2.12
CA SER A 317 -10.34 25.03 1.26
C SER A 317 -10.93 24.51 -0.06
N ARG A 318 -11.83 25.30 -0.64
CA ARG A 318 -12.38 25.16 -1.98
C ARG A 318 -12.07 26.45 -2.74
N VAL A 319 -11.14 26.36 -3.68
CA VAL A 319 -10.62 27.50 -4.43
C VAL A 319 -11.18 27.47 -5.85
N HIS A 320 -11.77 28.58 -6.28
CA HIS A 320 -12.25 28.79 -7.64
C HIS A 320 -11.21 29.55 -8.45
N GLU A 321 -10.68 28.92 -9.50
CA GLU A 321 -9.66 29.51 -10.36
C GLU A 321 -10.15 29.69 -11.79
N LYS A 322 -9.75 30.82 -12.40
CA LYS A 322 -9.96 31.12 -13.82
C LYS A 322 -8.63 31.33 -14.52
N ARG A 323 -8.55 30.99 -15.80
CA ARG A 323 -7.42 31.41 -16.64
C ARG A 323 -7.55 32.89 -17.00
N VAL A 324 -6.53 33.67 -16.65
CA VAL A 324 -6.36 35.07 -17.03
C VAL A 324 -4.94 35.22 -17.56
N ASP A 325 -4.79 35.72 -18.79
CA ASP A 325 -3.49 35.89 -19.48
C ASP A 325 -2.66 34.58 -19.51
N GLY A 326 -3.30 33.45 -19.79
CA GLY A 326 -2.66 32.13 -19.84
C GLY A 326 -2.27 31.52 -18.49
N ALA A 327 -2.50 32.19 -17.36
CA ALA A 327 -2.22 31.69 -16.01
C ALA A 327 -3.49 31.43 -15.20
N TRP A 328 -3.49 30.41 -14.35
CA TRP A 328 -4.55 30.20 -13.37
C TRP A 328 -4.47 31.26 -12.28
N ARG A 329 -5.58 31.97 -12.06
CA ARG A 329 -5.73 32.96 -11.01
C ARG A 329 -6.90 32.57 -10.13
N GLU A 330 -6.66 32.58 -8.83
CA GLU A 330 -7.71 32.48 -7.83
C GLU A 330 -8.67 33.65 -7.97
N THR A 331 -9.95 33.33 -8.04
CA THR A 331 -11.04 34.30 -8.12
C THR A 331 -11.86 34.34 -6.83
N ASP A 332 -11.95 33.21 -6.13
CA ASP A 332 -12.67 33.09 -4.87
C ASP A 332 -12.18 31.85 -4.10
N ALA A 333 -12.27 31.89 -2.77
CA ALA A 333 -11.87 30.79 -1.91
C ALA A 333 -12.77 30.71 -0.67
N GLU A 334 -13.33 29.54 -0.45
CA GLU A 334 -14.24 29.28 0.67
C GLU A 334 -13.76 28.06 1.49
N PRO A 335 -14.24 27.89 2.73
CA PRO A 335 -14.02 26.65 3.48
C PRO A 335 -14.53 25.43 2.69
N GLN A 336 -13.77 24.34 2.70
CA GLN A 336 -14.09 23.12 1.95
C GLN A 336 -15.49 22.56 2.27
N GLY A 337 -15.90 22.64 3.55
CA GLY A 337 -17.14 22.02 4.02
C GLY A 337 -17.19 20.52 3.72
N ASN A 338 -18.34 20.06 3.22
CA ASN A 338 -18.55 18.65 2.81
C ASN A 338 -18.16 18.37 1.35
N SER A 339 -17.51 19.32 0.66
CA SER A 339 -17.14 19.15 -0.75
C SER A 339 -16.03 18.10 -0.92
N PRO A 340 -16.15 17.20 -1.91
CA PRO A 340 -15.12 16.19 -2.18
C PRO A 340 -13.83 16.85 -2.65
N LYS A 341 -12.68 16.31 -2.22
CA LYS A 341 -11.37 16.81 -2.64
C LYS A 341 -11.09 16.45 -4.10
N GLY A 342 -10.52 17.37 -4.86
CA GLY A 342 -10.17 17.16 -6.26
C GLY A 342 -10.02 18.45 -7.05
N VAL A 343 -9.60 18.32 -8.31
CA VAL A 343 -9.58 19.41 -9.28
C VAL A 343 -10.68 19.16 -10.31
N TYR A 344 -11.68 20.03 -10.34
CA TYR A 344 -12.89 19.86 -11.15
C TYR A 344 -12.98 20.98 -12.19
N ARG A 345 -12.94 20.61 -13.48
CA ARG A 345 -13.08 21.56 -14.59
C ARG A 345 -14.56 21.94 -14.75
N LEU A 346 -14.88 23.22 -14.59
CA LEU A 346 -16.24 23.75 -14.79
C LEU A 346 -16.46 24.14 -16.25
N ASP A 347 -15.41 24.56 -16.94
CA ASP A 347 -15.43 24.97 -18.35
C ASP A 347 -15.70 23.81 -19.32
N THR A 348 -15.40 22.58 -18.91
CA THR A 348 -15.67 21.36 -19.68
C THR A 348 -16.83 20.54 -19.09
N ALA A 349 -17.64 21.13 -18.21
CA ALA A 349 -18.78 20.44 -17.61
C ALA A 349 -19.81 20.04 -18.68
N ARG A 350 -20.37 18.84 -18.55
CA ARG A 350 -21.42 18.33 -19.44
C ARG A 350 -22.75 18.96 -19.07
N ASP A 351 -23.47 19.52 -20.03
CA ASP A 351 -24.82 20.04 -19.77
C ASP A 351 -25.80 18.91 -19.44
N ALA A 352 -26.58 19.11 -18.38
CA ALA A 352 -27.69 18.23 -18.06
C ALA A 352 -28.79 18.34 -19.13
N ASP A 353 -29.32 17.19 -19.55
CA ASP A 353 -30.48 17.14 -20.45
C ASP A 353 -31.79 17.28 -19.65
N PRO A 354 -32.52 18.42 -19.76
CA PRO A 354 -33.77 18.65 -19.05
C PRO A 354 -34.94 17.83 -19.60
N LYS A 355 -34.75 17.10 -20.71
CA LYS A 355 -35.74 16.18 -21.30
C LYS A 355 -35.47 14.73 -20.92
N SER A 356 -34.31 14.43 -20.33
CA SER A 356 -34.01 13.07 -19.88
C SER A 356 -34.89 12.66 -18.70
N LYS A 357 -35.20 11.37 -18.63
CA LYS A 357 -35.85 10.73 -17.48
C LYS A 357 -34.83 10.27 -16.43
N ASP A 358 -33.54 10.39 -16.73
CA ASP A 358 -32.46 9.99 -15.84
C ASP A 358 -32.28 10.99 -14.69
N GLU A 359 -31.77 10.48 -13.57
CA GLU A 359 -31.43 11.29 -12.40
C GLU A 359 -29.93 11.51 -12.33
N TYR A 360 -29.52 12.74 -12.02
CA TYR A 360 -28.14 13.09 -11.75
C TYR A 360 -27.87 12.96 -10.25
N ARG A 361 -26.85 12.19 -9.88
CA ARG A 361 -26.53 11.87 -8.50
C ARG A 361 -25.10 12.25 -8.18
N GLY A 362 -24.91 12.87 -7.02
CA GLY A 362 -23.59 13.17 -6.48
C GLY A 362 -23.50 14.56 -5.86
N ALA A 363 -22.28 14.94 -5.46
CA ALA A 363 -22.03 16.13 -4.67
C ALA A 363 -22.20 17.41 -5.50
N VAL A 364 -22.90 18.41 -4.96
CA VAL A 364 -22.93 19.76 -5.55
C VAL A 364 -21.61 20.45 -5.28
N LEU A 365 -20.81 20.62 -6.33
CA LEU A 365 -19.45 21.17 -6.25
C LEU A 365 -19.46 22.70 -6.22
N HIS A 366 -20.33 23.35 -6.99
CA HIS A 366 -20.39 24.79 -7.13
C HIS A 366 -21.79 25.25 -7.55
N VAL A 367 -22.15 26.47 -7.18
CA VAL A 367 -23.37 27.13 -7.67
C VAL A 367 -23.00 28.57 -7.99
N ASP A 368 -23.12 28.96 -9.26
CA ASP A 368 -22.93 30.33 -9.71
C ASP A 368 -24.28 31.00 -10.02
N LYS A 369 -24.28 32.21 -10.61
CA LYS A 369 -25.52 32.94 -10.93
C LYS A 369 -26.41 32.27 -11.97
N SER A 370 -25.84 31.45 -12.84
CA SER A 370 -26.50 30.82 -14.00
C SER A 370 -26.54 29.31 -13.91
N ASN A 371 -25.69 28.68 -13.10
CA ASN A 371 -25.47 27.24 -13.14
C ASN A 371 -25.32 26.61 -11.75
N VAL A 372 -25.75 25.35 -11.66
CA VAL A 372 -25.41 24.41 -10.58
C VAL A 372 -24.47 23.36 -11.15
N TYR A 373 -23.32 23.13 -10.53
CA TYR A 373 -22.34 22.13 -10.94
C TYR A 373 -22.34 20.97 -9.95
N GLN A 374 -22.63 19.78 -10.46
CA GLN A 374 -22.71 18.55 -9.69
C GLN A 374 -21.61 17.58 -10.16
N LEU A 375 -20.91 16.95 -9.23
CA LEU A 375 -20.06 15.80 -9.54
C LEU A 375 -20.97 14.59 -9.75
N GLY A 376 -21.10 14.13 -10.98
CA GLY A 376 -21.83 12.90 -11.29
C GLY A 376 -21.13 11.67 -10.72
N SER A 377 -21.88 10.57 -10.58
CA SER A 377 -21.32 9.25 -10.21
C SER A 377 -20.29 8.72 -11.21
N ASP A 378 -20.26 9.27 -12.43
CA ASP A 378 -19.27 9.02 -13.47
C ASP A 378 -18.00 9.90 -13.33
N SER A 379 -17.86 10.61 -12.20
CA SER A 379 -16.80 11.59 -11.92
C SER A 379 -16.74 12.77 -12.90
N GLN A 380 -17.76 12.94 -13.75
CA GLN A 380 -17.88 14.10 -14.63
C GLN A 380 -18.62 15.23 -13.93
N VAL A 381 -18.17 16.46 -14.15
CA VAL A 381 -18.94 17.63 -13.70
C VAL A 381 -20.12 17.81 -14.65
N VAL A 382 -21.33 17.76 -14.10
CA VAL A 382 -22.56 18.06 -14.80
C VAL A 382 -22.98 19.47 -14.46
N ARG A 383 -23.28 20.26 -15.50
CA ARG A 383 -23.78 21.63 -15.39
C ARG A 383 -25.29 21.64 -15.60
N HIS A 384 -26.00 22.15 -14.62
CA HIS A 384 -27.45 22.35 -14.68
C HIS A 384 -27.75 23.83 -14.75
N ASP A 385 -28.70 24.20 -15.60
CA ASP A 385 -29.25 25.57 -15.67
C ASP A 385 -29.97 25.90 -14.37
N ARG A 386 -29.48 26.93 -13.65
CA ARG A 386 -29.95 27.33 -12.32
C ARG A 386 -31.39 27.83 -12.36
N ASP A 387 -31.84 28.46 -13.45
CA ASP A 387 -33.18 29.02 -13.57
C ASP A 387 -34.28 27.95 -13.64
N ARG A 388 -33.88 26.68 -13.82
CA ARG A 388 -34.78 25.52 -13.78
C ARG A 388 -35.02 24.99 -12.38
N PHE A 389 -34.31 25.47 -11.36
CA PHE A 389 -34.49 25.05 -9.98
C PHE A 389 -35.44 25.99 -9.27
N LYS A 390 -36.52 25.44 -8.69
CA LYS A 390 -37.34 26.19 -7.73
C LYS A 390 -36.58 26.47 -6.44
N ASP A 391 -35.90 25.46 -5.93
CA ASP A 391 -35.02 25.53 -4.76
C ASP A 391 -33.61 25.09 -5.17
N THR A 392 -32.61 25.92 -4.88
CA THR A 392 -31.21 25.65 -5.25
C THR A 392 -30.57 24.71 -4.22
N PRO A 393 -29.92 23.61 -4.65
CA PRO A 393 -29.28 22.70 -3.71
C PRO A 393 -28.06 23.35 -3.04
N ALA A 394 -27.76 22.97 -1.80
CA ALA A 394 -26.61 23.51 -1.09
C ALA A 394 -25.31 22.87 -1.59
N ILE A 395 -24.24 23.66 -1.57
CA ILE A 395 -22.89 23.19 -1.91
C ILE A 395 -22.45 22.14 -0.89
N GLY A 396 -21.85 21.05 -1.38
CA GLY A 396 -21.42 19.92 -0.57
C GLY A 396 -22.54 18.90 -0.28
N ASP A 397 -23.79 19.20 -0.64
CA ASP A 397 -24.87 18.22 -0.54
C ASP A 397 -24.72 17.13 -1.59
N ASN A 398 -24.95 15.89 -1.19
CA ASN A 398 -25.09 14.78 -2.11
C ASN A 398 -26.52 14.73 -2.65
N ALA A 399 -26.77 15.50 -3.71
CA ALA A 399 -28.10 15.72 -4.27
C ALA A 399 -28.49 14.64 -5.29
N ARG A 400 -29.80 14.41 -5.42
CA ARG A 400 -30.41 13.69 -6.55
C ARG A 400 -31.25 14.68 -7.33
N ILE A 401 -30.85 15.00 -8.56
CA ILE A 401 -31.51 16.00 -9.39
C ILE A 401 -32.17 15.27 -10.56
N GLY A 402 -33.49 15.36 -10.65
CA GLY A 402 -34.27 14.90 -11.80
C GLY A 402 -34.97 16.06 -12.49
N TYR A 403 -35.53 15.82 -13.66
CA TYR A 403 -36.30 16.83 -14.41
C TYR A 403 -37.76 16.40 -14.60
N ASN A 404 -38.69 17.30 -14.30
CA ASN A 404 -40.11 17.13 -14.57
C ASN A 404 -40.60 18.29 -15.44
N SER A 405 -41.06 17.99 -16.65
CA SER A 405 -41.48 19.00 -17.64
C SER A 405 -40.43 20.11 -17.86
N GLY A 406 -39.14 19.75 -17.80
CA GLY A 406 -38.02 20.67 -17.98
C GLY A 406 -37.64 21.52 -16.76
N GLN A 407 -38.33 21.37 -15.63
CA GLN A 407 -37.99 21.95 -14.33
C GLN A 407 -37.17 20.95 -13.50
N ALA A 408 -36.08 21.42 -12.88
CA ALA A 408 -35.23 20.61 -12.03
C ALA A 408 -35.88 20.41 -10.65
N VAL A 409 -35.89 19.18 -10.17
CA VAL A 409 -36.46 18.78 -8.88
C VAL A 409 -35.40 18.03 -8.09
N ILE A 410 -35.16 18.46 -6.85
CA ILE A 410 -34.31 17.75 -5.89
C ILE A 410 -35.16 16.62 -5.29
N LEU A 411 -34.76 15.38 -5.53
CA LEU A 411 -35.49 14.19 -5.10
C LEU A 411 -35.03 13.78 -3.69
N ALA A 412 -35.97 13.74 -2.75
CA ALA A 412 -35.70 13.28 -1.38
C ALA A 412 -35.37 11.78 -1.34
N ARG A 413 -34.62 11.33 -0.33
CA ARG A 413 -34.41 9.90 -0.05
C ARG A 413 -35.77 9.24 0.22
N SER A 414 -36.11 8.22 -0.55
CA SER A 414 -37.09 7.22 -0.11
C SER A 414 -36.47 6.51 1.10
N ALA A 415 -37.12 6.56 2.25
CA ALA A 415 -36.76 5.69 3.36
C ALA A 415 -36.96 4.24 2.91
N GLU A 416 -35.95 3.39 3.07
CA GLU A 416 -36.19 1.94 3.05
C GLU A 416 -37.21 1.60 4.14
N PRO A 417 -38.14 0.64 3.91
CA PRO A 417 -39.07 0.23 4.94
C PRO A 417 -38.27 -0.39 6.08
N SER A 418 -38.30 0.23 7.25
CA SER A 418 -37.95 -0.42 8.50
C SER A 418 -38.82 -1.66 8.65
N ALA A 419 -38.21 -2.84 8.84
CA ALA A 419 -38.95 -4.02 9.24
C ALA A 419 -39.73 -3.73 10.53
N ASP A 420 -41.04 -3.80 10.39
CA ASP A 420 -42.14 -3.67 11.35
C ASP A 420 -41.82 -3.46 12.83
N ARG A 421 -42.30 -2.30 13.33
CA ARG A 421 -42.99 -2.21 14.62
C ARG A 421 -44.44 -1.77 14.37
N ALA A 422 -45.39 -2.64 14.67
CA ALA A 422 -46.73 -2.27 15.11
C ALA A 422 -47.17 -3.25 16.22
N GLY A 423 -47.49 -2.73 17.41
CA GLY A 423 -48.09 -3.47 18.53
C GLY A 423 -49.59 -3.74 18.30
N PRO A 424 -50.43 -4.03 19.33
CA PRO A 424 -50.18 -4.20 20.77
C PRO A 424 -50.58 -5.60 21.32
N THR A 425 -50.24 -5.84 22.58
CA THR A 425 -50.63 -6.99 23.44
C THR A 425 -52.13 -7.23 23.56
N PRO A 426 -52.53 -8.50 23.75
CA PRO A 426 -53.45 -8.88 24.83
C PRO A 426 -52.89 -10.00 25.73
N ALA A 427 -53.43 -10.07 26.94
CA ALA A 427 -52.92 -10.77 28.11
C ALA A 427 -53.32 -12.26 28.22
N VAL A 428 -52.41 -13.04 28.81
CA VAL A 428 -52.55 -14.20 29.73
C VAL A 428 -53.30 -15.46 29.25
N SER A 429 -52.58 -16.61 29.26
CA SER A 429 -52.86 -17.80 30.10
C SER A 429 -51.81 -18.90 29.91
N SER A 430 -51.19 -19.34 31.01
CA SER A 430 -50.27 -20.50 31.11
C SER A 430 -51.01 -21.82 30.86
N PRO A 431 -50.32 -22.93 30.49
CA PRO A 431 -49.90 -23.88 31.52
C PRO A 431 -48.56 -24.64 31.27
N THR A 432 -47.86 -24.83 32.39
CA THR A 432 -47.14 -26.02 32.89
C THR A 432 -45.98 -26.67 32.12
N ARG A 433 -44.84 -26.70 32.81
CA ARG A 433 -43.56 -27.35 32.52
C ARG A 433 -43.54 -28.80 33.07
N PRO A 434 -42.88 -29.77 32.42
CA PRO A 434 -42.31 -30.93 33.10
C PRO A 434 -40.81 -30.78 33.34
N THR A 435 -40.40 -31.32 34.48
CA THR A 435 -39.11 -31.32 35.17
C THR A 435 -37.99 -32.07 34.42
N PRO A 436 -36.71 -31.74 34.67
CA PRO A 436 -35.56 -32.48 34.15
C PRO A 436 -35.18 -33.64 35.09
N THR A 437 -34.97 -34.83 34.53
CA THR A 437 -34.40 -35.99 35.21
C THR A 437 -32.88 -35.95 35.21
N THR A 438 -32.30 -36.10 36.41
CA THR A 438 -30.88 -36.22 36.74
C THR A 438 -30.28 -37.55 36.22
N PRO A 439 -29.00 -37.59 35.78
CA PRO A 439 -28.25 -38.84 35.72
C PRO A 439 -27.34 -38.99 36.95
N THR A 440 -27.54 -40.10 37.66
CA THR A 440 -26.70 -40.57 38.76
C THR A 440 -25.46 -41.28 38.22
N ARG A 441 -24.32 -41.00 38.84
CA ARG A 441 -23.01 -41.63 38.65
C ARG A 441 -22.94 -43.00 39.34
N ALA A 442 -22.47 -44.03 38.64
CA ALA A 442 -21.85 -45.22 39.24
C ALA A 442 -20.75 -45.76 38.31
N ALA A 443 -19.60 -46.09 38.89
CA ALA A 443 -18.44 -46.72 38.25
C ALA A 443 -18.44 -48.25 38.57
N PRO A 444 -17.33 -48.99 38.39
CA PRO A 444 -16.96 -49.76 37.20
C PRO A 444 -16.88 -51.29 37.45
N ASP A 445 -16.87 -52.13 36.41
CA ASP A 445 -16.29 -53.50 36.40
C ASP A 445 -16.22 -54.01 34.94
N ARG A 446 -15.04 -54.27 34.37
CA ARG A 446 -14.24 -55.53 34.32
C ARG A 446 -14.78 -56.63 33.39
N GLU A 447 -13.88 -57.07 32.50
CA GLU A 447 -13.78 -58.42 31.87
C GLU A 447 -14.88 -58.77 30.84
N ARG A 448 -14.64 -59.21 29.60
CA ARG A 448 -13.57 -59.98 28.93
C ARG A 448 -13.47 -59.58 27.45
#